data_AF-A0A811UE56-F1
#
_entry.id   AF-A0A811UE56-F1
#
_cell.length_a   1.000
_cell.length_b   1.000
_cell.length_c   1.000
_cell.angle_alpha   90.00
_cell.angle_beta   90.00
_cell.angle_gamma   90.00
#
_symmetry.space_group_name_H-M   'P 1'
#
loop_
_entity.id
_entity.type
_entity.pdbx_description
1 polymer ?
#
loop_
_entity_poly.entity_id
_entity_poly.type
_entity_poly.pdbx_seq_one_letter_code
_entity_poly.pdbx_strand_id
1 'polypeptide(L)'
;MRETIPGASQSKVIIAGGSYSATMVTWFKKLYPELATGAWASSAPLFAKVNFVEYKEITGQSIRLVAGEQCYNRIQNGIAKMEELFANKRGAEVKAILKLCDAFDEYNDLDLWTLFSEISDIFAGVVQTHNTGQIESVCNKIMEGEDDISGVAGYLLTQFNSNTCNLLTYKAIIASMMDSTFDNNIMRQWIYQTCNEFGWYQTSGSRQQPFGTKFPVTLYTQMCADIYGERFTNEFIYSQVQATNVLFGGLEPNVENVYFTHGQLDPWRAMGIQNETQATILPLYAHCKDFGSISDRDSNEMRASKEKFAQLVRQWISADSDVDSVANNKAKSFLNKLRN
;
A
#
# COMPACT_ATOMS: atom_id res chain seq x y z
N MET A 1 -23.16 -21.12 2.03
CA MET A 1 -23.93 -20.53 0.91
C MET A 1 -24.40 -21.59 -0.07
N ARG A 2 -23.54 -22.30 -0.81
CA ARG A 2 -23.96 -23.37 -1.77
C ARG A 2 -24.83 -24.47 -1.15
N GLU A 3 -24.58 -24.83 0.10
CA GLU A 3 -25.34 -25.86 0.82
C GLU A 3 -26.64 -25.34 1.44
N THR A 4 -26.72 -24.05 1.74
CA THR A 4 -27.76 -23.48 2.62
C THR A 4 -28.72 -22.55 1.89
N ILE A 5 -28.37 -22.05 0.70
CA ILE A 5 -29.20 -21.13 -0.09
C ILE A 5 -29.80 -21.94 -1.26
N PRO A 6 -31.13 -22.13 -1.32
CA PRO A 6 -31.79 -22.79 -2.44
C PRO A 6 -31.41 -22.16 -3.78
N GLY A 7 -31.06 -22.99 -4.76
CA GLY A 7 -30.60 -22.54 -6.09
C GLY A 7 -29.12 -22.15 -6.17
N ALA A 8 -28.40 -22.06 -5.05
CA ALA A 8 -26.98 -21.65 -5.06
C ALA A 8 -25.97 -22.81 -5.23
N SER A 9 -26.44 -24.07 -5.22
CA SER A 9 -25.55 -25.24 -5.18
C SER A 9 -24.64 -25.38 -6.41
N GLN A 10 -25.08 -24.87 -7.56
CA GLN A 10 -24.32 -24.83 -8.82
C GLN A 10 -23.85 -23.41 -9.19
N SER A 11 -23.98 -22.43 -8.28
CA SER A 11 -23.57 -21.06 -8.59
C SER A 11 -22.06 -20.95 -8.74
N LYS A 12 -21.64 -20.38 -9.87
CA LYS A 12 -20.27 -19.90 -10.09
C LYS A 12 -20.00 -18.70 -9.17
N VAL A 13 -18.76 -18.60 -8.69
CA VAL A 13 -18.36 -17.61 -7.68
C VAL A 13 -17.25 -16.75 -8.26
N ILE A 14 -17.45 -15.44 -8.25
CA ILE A 14 -16.42 -14.46 -8.57
C ILE A 14 -16.03 -13.75 -7.28
N ILE A 15 -14.74 -13.68 -6.98
CA ILE A 15 -14.21 -12.95 -5.83
C ILE A 15 -13.50 -11.69 -6.30
N ALA A 16 -13.60 -10.60 -5.55
CA ALA A 16 -12.95 -9.35 -5.90
C ALA A 16 -12.33 -8.74 -4.66
N GLY A 17 -11.17 -8.09 -4.83
CA GLY A 17 -10.45 -7.44 -3.75
C GLY A 17 -9.54 -6.33 -4.25
N GLY A 18 -9.41 -5.29 -3.44
CA GLY A 18 -8.53 -4.15 -3.64
C GLY A 18 -7.41 -4.15 -2.62
N SER A 19 -6.21 -3.73 -3.02
CA SER A 19 -5.07 -3.61 -2.10
C SER A 19 -4.74 -4.96 -1.47
N TYR A 20 -4.55 -5.02 -0.15
CA TYR A 20 -4.38 -6.28 0.60
C TYR A 20 -5.46 -7.34 0.27
N SER A 21 -6.74 -6.95 0.13
CA SER A 21 -7.78 -7.92 -0.24
C SER A 21 -7.63 -8.44 -1.67
N ALA A 22 -6.97 -7.69 -2.57
CA ALA A 22 -6.60 -8.15 -3.90
C ALA A 22 -5.51 -9.23 -3.86
N THR A 23 -4.53 -9.06 -2.97
CA THR A 23 -3.54 -10.09 -2.62
C THR A 23 -4.25 -11.35 -2.11
N MET A 24 -5.22 -11.19 -1.20
CA MET A 24 -5.98 -12.31 -0.65
C MET A 24 -6.78 -13.07 -1.71
N VAL A 25 -7.50 -12.39 -2.61
CA VAL A 25 -8.25 -13.12 -3.66
C VAL A 25 -7.34 -13.82 -4.66
N THR A 26 -6.15 -13.26 -4.91
CA THR A 26 -5.12 -13.91 -5.74
C THR A 26 -4.60 -15.18 -5.09
N TRP A 27 -4.23 -15.10 -3.81
CA TRP A 27 -3.75 -16.24 -3.04
C TRP A 27 -4.84 -17.28 -2.81
N PHE A 28 -6.08 -16.85 -2.63
CA PHE A 28 -7.24 -17.75 -2.57
C PHE A 28 -7.40 -18.51 -3.90
N LYS A 29 -7.28 -17.84 -5.05
CA LYS A 29 -7.31 -18.51 -6.37
C LYS A 29 -6.16 -19.49 -6.58
N LYS A 30 -5.00 -19.24 -5.97
CA LYS A 30 -3.86 -20.17 -6.00
C LYS A 30 -4.12 -21.43 -5.16
N LEU A 31 -4.62 -21.25 -3.94
CA LEU A 31 -4.79 -22.35 -2.98
C LEU A 31 -6.09 -23.15 -3.19
N TYR A 32 -7.14 -22.49 -3.66
CA TYR A 32 -8.49 -23.05 -3.80
C TYR A 32 -9.11 -22.71 -5.17
N PRO A 33 -8.44 -23.07 -6.28
CA PRO A 33 -8.86 -22.68 -7.63
C PRO A 33 -10.28 -23.15 -7.98
N GLU A 34 -10.76 -24.24 -7.38
CA GLU A 34 -12.09 -24.83 -7.58
C GLU A 34 -13.23 -24.13 -6.82
N LEU A 35 -12.90 -23.32 -5.80
CA LEU A 35 -13.90 -22.62 -4.99
C LEU A 35 -14.34 -21.28 -5.59
N ALA A 36 -13.50 -20.68 -6.45
CA ALA A 36 -13.79 -19.43 -7.15
C ALA A 36 -13.55 -19.58 -8.66
N THR A 37 -14.60 -19.37 -9.46
CA THR A 37 -14.58 -19.45 -10.93
C THR A 37 -13.64 -18.42 -11.55
N GLY A 38 -13.57 -17.23 -10.95
CA GLY A 38 -12.63 -16.18 -11.35
C GLY A 38 -12.47 -15.11 -10.28
N ALA A 39 -11.51 -14.20 -10.49
CA ALA A 39 -11.21 -13.15 -9.55
C ALA A 39 -10.86 -11.81 -10.21
N TRP A 40 -11.13 -10.72 -9.49
CA TRP A 40 -10.61 -9.38 -9.81
C TRP A 40 -9.69 -8.92 -8.67
N ALA A 41 -8.41 -8.78 -9.00
CA ALA A 41 -7.38 -8.32 -8.08
C ALA A 41 -6.95 -6.90 -8.47
N SER A 42 -7.61 -5.90 -7.87
CA SER A 42 -7.26 -4.49 -8.10
C SER A 42 -6.14 -4.02 -7.19
N SER A 43 -5.09 -3.49 -7.79
CA SER A 43 -3.94 -2.90 -7.11
C SER A 43 -3.29 -3.87 -6.11
N ALA A 44 -3.08 -5.13 -6.51
CA ALA A 44 -2.61 -6.20 -5.64
C ALA A 44 -1.09 -6.15 -5.41
N PRO A 45 -0.58 -5.86 -4.20
CA PRO A 45 0.80 -6.14 -3.86
C PRO A 45 0.97 -7.64 -3.60
N LEU A 46 1.70 -8.34 -4.46
CA LEU A 46 1.92 -9.79 -4.38
C LEU A 46 3.33 -10.15 -3.90
N PHE A 47 4.33 -9.36 -4.29
CA PHE A 47 5.72 -9.60 -3.92
C PHE A 47 5.98 -9.06 -2.50
N ALA A 48 6.21 -9.96 -1.55
CA ALA A 48 6.61 -9.60 -0.20
C ALA A 48 8.06 -9.08 -0.21
N LYS A 49 8.32 -7.93 0.41
CA LYS A 49 9.66 -7.31 0.37
C LYS A 49 9.89 -6.46 1.62
N VAL A 50 10.89 -6.80 2.42
CA VAL A 50 11.21 -6.07 3.66
C VAL A 50 11.48 -4.59 3.38
N ASN A 51 12.47 -4.29 2.52
CA ASN A 51 12.84 -2.93 2.19
C ASN A 51 12.16 -2.48 0.88
N PHE A 52 10.99 -1.83 1.00
CA PHE A 52 10.16 -1.43 -0.13
C PHE A 52 10.40 0.05 -0.48
N VAL A 53 11.52 0.31 -1.16
CA VAL A 53 11.92 1.66 -1.60
C VAL A 53 11.07 2.19 -2.75
N GLU A 54 10.63 1.30 -3.64
CA GLU A 54 9.93 1.64 -4.88
C GLU A 54 8.59 2.33 -4.61
N TYR A 55 8.00 2.13 -3.43
CA TYR A 55 6.81 2.83 -2.99
C TYR A 55 7.05 4.36 -3.05
N LYS A 56 8.12 4.84 -2.42
CA LYS A 56 8.45 6.27 -2.39
C LYS A 56 8.97 6.78 -3.74
N GLU A 57 9.64 5.94 -4.53
CA GLU A 57 10.02 6.27 -5.91
C GLU A 57 8.80 6.57 -6.77
N ILE A 58 7.80 5.69 -6.76
CA ILE A 58 6.56 5.87 -7.53
C ILE A 58 5.74 7.04 -6.99
N THR A 59 5.72 7.28 -5.67
CA THR A 59 5.12 8.50 -5.11
C THR A 59 5.75 9.76 -5.72
N GLY A 60 7.08 9.84 -5.74
CA GLY A 60 7.81 10.94 -6.35
C GLY A 60 7.56 11.08 -7.86
N GLN A 61 7.59 9.97 -8.59
CA GLN A 61 7.29 9.93 -10.03
C GLN A 61 5.87 10.42 -10.33
N SER A 62 4.89 10.06 -9.49
CA SER A 62 3.49 10.46 -9.64
C SER A 62 3.30 11.95 -9.41
N ILE A 63 3.96 12.52 -8.39
CA ILE A 63 3.99 13.97 -8.17
C ILE A 63 4.57 14.69 -9.39
N ARG A 64 5.73 14.21 -9.90
CA ARG A 64 6.38 14.76 -11.08
C ARG A 64 5.49 14.66 -12.32
N LEU A 65 4.82 13.53 -12.52
CA LEU A 65 3.94 13.29 -13.68
C LEU A 65 2.73 14.22 -13.67
N VAL A 66 2.11 14.43 -12.51
CA VAL A 66 0.84 15.17 -12.39
C VAL A 66 1.05 16.68 -12.20
N ALA A 67 2.03 17.08 -11.39
CA ALA A 67 2.25 18.48 -11.01
C ALA A 67 3.60 19.07 -11.48
N GLY A 68 4.41 18.28 -12.19
CA GLY A 68 5.65 18.73 -12.82
C GLY A 68 6.88 18.74 -11.90
N GLU A 69 8.04 18.97 -12.52
CA GLU A 69 9.35 18.97 -11.85
C GLU A 69 9.48 20.06 -10.78
N GLN A 70 8.82 21.21 -10.96
CA GLN A 70 8.95 22.32 -10.01
C GLN A 70 8.41 21.94 -8.63
N CYS A 71 7.23 21.31 -8.56
CA CYS A 71 6.69 20.85 -7.29
C CYS A 71 7.55 19.73 -6.68
N TYR A 72 7.98 18.77 -7.49
CA TYR A 72 8.88 17.70 -7.03
C TYR A 72 10.15 18.27 -6.39
N ASN A 73 10.82 19.22 -7.06
CA ASN A 73 12.04 19.85 -6.57
C ASN A 73 11.78 20.70 -5.33
N ARG A 74 10.64 21.39 -5.25
CA ARG A 74 10.24 22.16 -4.06
C ARG A 74 10.13 21.27 -2.82
N ILE A 75 9.48 20.10 -2.96
CA ILE A 75 9.38 19.09 -1.90
C ILE A 75 10.77 18.56 -1.53
N GLN A 76 11.57 18.17 -2.54
CA GLN A 76 12.91 17.63 -2.34
C GLN A 76 13.81 18.59 -1.58
N ASN A 77 13.87 19.84 -2.02
CA ASN A 77 14.72 20.85 -1.41
C ASN A 77 14.26 21.22 -0.01
N GLY A 78 12.94 21.35 0.21
CA GLY A 78 12.39 21.68 1.52
C GLY A 78 12.69 20.61 2.56
N ILE A 79 12.52 19.33 2.20
CA ILE A 79 12.83 18.20 3.07
C ILE A 79 14.35 18.08 3.29
N ALA A 80 15.15 18.22 2.23
CA ALA A 80 16.61 18.24 2.35
C ALA A 80 17.10 19.36 3.27
N LYS A 81 16.46 20.54 3.23
CA LYS A 81 16.79 21.66 4.12
C LYS A 81 16.49 21.34 5.59
N MET A 82 15.38 20.65 5.87
CA MET A 82 15.07 20.18 7.22
C MET A 82 16.15 19.21 7.72
N GLU A 83 16.57 18.23 6.91
CA GLU A 83 17.66 17.31 7.26
C GLU A 83 18.99 18.05 7.50
N GLU A 84 19.30 19.03 6.65
CA GLU A 84 20.50 19.88 6.78
C GLU A 84 20.51 20.66 8.09
N LEU A 85 19.37 21.22 8.51
CA LEU A 85 19.26 21.95 9.77
C LEU A 85 19.51 21.04 10.99
N PHE A 86 18.96 19.83 11.01
CA PHE A 86 19.28 18.85 12.06
C PHE A 86 20.78 18.49 12.06
N ALA A 87 21.34 18.19 10.89
CA ALA A 87 22.76 17.83 10.76
C ALA A 87 23.71 18.95 11.25
N ASN A 88 23.30 20.21 11.10
CA ASN A 88 24.06 21.38 11.51
C ASN A 88 23.74 21.88 12.94
N LYS A 89 23.10 21.06 13.79
CA LYS A 89 22.71 21.41 15.17
C LYS A 89 21.78 22.61 15.26
N ARG A 90 20.95 22.79 14.23
CA ARG A 90 19.89 23.81 14.11
C ARG A 90 18.50 23.17 14.13
N GLY A 91 18.37 22.00 14.76
CA GLY A 91 17.11 21.25 14.86
C GLY A 91 15.98 22.05 15.50
N ALA A 92 16.31 22.93 16.45
CA ALA A 92 15.37 23.85 17.09
C ALA A 92 14.57 24.70 16.07
N GLU A 93 15.16 25.05 14.93
CA GLU A 93 14.44 25.77 13.86
C GLU A 93 13.37 24.90 13.22
N VAL A 94 13.70 23.63 12.90
CA VAL A 94 12.72 22.68 12.34
C VAL A 94 11.63 22.39 13.37
N LYS A 95 11.99 22.21 14.65
CA LYS A 95 11.02 22.03 15.74
C LYS A 95 10.04 23.21 15.82
N ALA A 96 10.54 24.43 15.74
CA ALA A 96 9.69 25.62 15.75
C ALA A 96 8.79 25.70 14.50
N ILE A 97 9.37 25.50 13.31
CA ILE A 97 8.65 25.54 12.03
C ILE A 97 7.50 24.52 11.99
N LEU A 98 7.75 23.29 12.43
CA LEU A 98 6.76 22.20 12.43
C LEU A 98 5.95 22.11 13.73
N LYS A 99 6.14 23.04 14.67
CA LYS A 99 5.51 23.05 15.99
C LYS A 99 5.65 21.71 16.74
N LEU A 100 6.83 21.11 16.71
CA LEU A 100 7.08 19.85 17.42
C LEU A 100 7.04 20.06 18.94
N CYS A 101 6.49 19.10 19.67
CA CYS A 101 6.45 19.17 21.14
C CYS A 101 7.85 19.09 21.75
N ASP A 102 8.03 19.63 22.97
CA ASP A 102 9.32 19.62 23.69
C ASP A 102 9.88 18.22 23.92
N ALA A 103 8.99 17.21 24.01
CA ALA A 103 9.36 15.81 24.14
C ALA A 103 10.14 15.24 22.94
N PHE A 104 10.12 15.92 21.77
CA PHE A 104 10.89 15.52 20.60
C PHE A 104 12.38 15.74 20.79
N ASP A 105 13.15 14.67 20.74
CA ASP A 105 14.61 14.69 20.86
C ASP A 105 15.26 14.73 19.47
N GLU A 106 15.78 15.90 19.11
CA GLU A 106 16.48 16.14 17.84
C GLU A 106 17.84 15.43 17.70
N TYR A 107 18.33 14.81 18.78
CA TYR A 107 19.56 13.99 18.78
C TYR A 107 19.26 12.49 18.77
N ASN A 108 17.98 12.10 18.86
CA ASN A 108 17.55 10.72 18.80
C ASN A 108 17.21 10.32 17.36
N ASP A 109 17.94 9.35 16.82
CA ASP A 109 17.72 8.88 15.44
C ASP A 109 16.31 8.33 15.22
N LEU A 110 15.70 7.66 16.21
CA LEU A 110 14.35 7.12 16.08
C LEU A 110 13.29 8.24 16.01
N ASP A 111 13.44 9.30 16.80
CA ASP A 111 12.54 10.47 16.73
C ASP A 111 12.69 11.18 15.38
N LEU A 112 13.92 11.42 14.93
CA LEU A 112 14.17 11.94 13.58
C LEU A 112 13.57 11.02 12.52
N TRP A 113 13.75 9.70 12.65
CA TRP A 113 13.26 8.77 11.65
C TRP A 113 11.75 8.69 11.59
N THR A 114 11.10 8.73 12.74
CA THR A 114 9.66 8.87 12.87
C THR A 114 9.17 10.15 12.18
N LEU A 115 9.78 11.31 12.47
CA LEU A 115 9.37 12.58 11.86
C LEU A 115 9.38 12.52 10.33
N PHE A 116 10.48 12.07 9.73
CA PHE A 116 10.60 12.04 8.27
C PHE A 116 9.76 10.92 7.63
N SER A 117 9.54 9.79 8.32
CA SER A 117 8.55 8.78 7.88
C SER A 117 7.15 9.38 7.79
N GLU A 118 6.69 10.03 8.86
CA GLU A 118 5.36 10.65 8.91
C GLU A 118 5.19 11.75 7.85
N ILE A 119 6.21 12.60 7.67
CA ILE A 119 6.24 13.59 6.57
C ILE A 119 6.10 12.89 5.21
N SER A 120 6.84 11.81 4.98
CA SER A 120 6.77 11.07 3.72
C SER A 120 5.41 10.39 3.52
N ASP A 121 4.78 9.93 4.58
CA ASP A 121 3.48 9.24 4.55
C ASP A 121 2.33 10.20 4.26
N ILE A 122 2.44 11.47 4.68
CA ILE A 122 1.50 12.53 4.27
C ILE A 122 1.45 12.66 2.74
N PHE A 123 2.60 12.78 2.08
CA PHE A 123 2.65 12.88 0.62
C PHE A 123 2.24 11.59 -0.08
N ALA A 124 2.65 10.44 0.46
CA ALA A 124 2.23 9.15 -0.07
C ALA A 124 0.72 8.96 0.01
N GLY A 125 0.08 9.38 1.10
CA GLY A 125 -1.37 9.35 1.26
C GLY A 125 -2.09 10.17 0.19
N VAL A 126 -1.58 11.36 -0.15
CA VAL A 126 -2.11 12.20 -1.24
C VAL A 126 -2.05 11.46 -2.57
N VAL A 127 -0.90 10.83 -2.90
CA VAL A 127 -0.74 10.11 -4.16
C VAL A 127 -1.59 8.83 -4.19
N GLN A 128 -1.55 8.01 -3.14
CA GLN A 128 -2.27 6.74 -3.07
C GLN A 128 -3.79 6.96 -3.17
N THR A 129 -4.31 8.01 -2.55
CA THR A 129 -5.75 8.32 -2.55
C THR A 129 -6.18 9.24 -3.69
N HIS A 130 -5.24 9.66 -4.55
CA HIS A 130 -5.44 10.70 -5.55
C HIS A 130 -6.71 10.52 -6.38
N ASN A 131 -7.48 11.60 -6.45
CA ASN A 131 -8.45 11.92 -7.47
C ASN A 131 -7.96 13.18 -8.20
N THR A 132 -8.36 13.34 -9.46
CA THR A 132 -8.00 14.49 -10.30
C THR A 132 -8.05 15.81 -9.52
N GLY A 133 -6.96 16.57 -9.54
CA GLY A 133 -6.82 17.84 -8.82
C GLY A 133 -6.20 17.75 -7.42
N GLN A 134 -6.10 16.58 -6.79
CA GLN A 134 -5.58 16.49 -5.41
C GLN A 134 -4.07 16.71 -5.32
N ILE A 135 -3.27 16.09 -6.19
CA ILE A 135 -1.81 16.28 -6.18
C ILE A 135 -1.49 17.72 -6.59
N GLU A 136 -2.20 18.23 -7.59
CA GLU A 136 -2.10 19.60 -8.08
C GLU A 136 -2.44 20.61 -6.98
N SER A 137 -3.51 20.38 -6.20
CA SER A 137 -3.89 21.26 -5.11
C SER A 137 -2.84 21.31 -3.99
N VAL A 138 -2.26 20.17 -3.62
CA VAL A 138 -1.17 20.12 -2.64
C VAL A 138 0.06 20.84 -3.17
N CYS A 139 0.43 20.59 -4.43
CA CYS A 139 1.55 21.27 -5.06
C CYS A 139 1.34 22.78 -5.13
N ASN A 140 0.17 23.26 -5.55
CA ASN A 140 -0.16 24.68 -5.54
C ASN A 140 0.01 25.28 -4.14
N LYS A 141 -0.45 24.57 -3.10
CA LYS A 141 -0.31 25.03 -1.71
C LYS A 141 1.15 25.17 -1.27
N ILE A 142 2.00 24.22 -1.65
CA ILE A 142 3.44 24.25 -1.35
C ILE A 142 4.13 25.38 -2.10
N MET A 143 3.73 25.64 -3.34
CA MET A 143 4.30 26.70 -4.17
C MET A 143 3.94 28.12 -3.71
N GLU A 144 2.91 28.30 -2.86
CA GLU A 144 2.57 29.58 -2.24
C GLU A 144 3.60 30.06 -1.20
N GLY A 145 4.41 29.15 -0.65
CA GLY A 145 5.44 29.51 0.33
C GLY A 145 6.58 30.30 -0.29
N GLU A 146 7.18 31.21 0.49
CA GLU A 146 8.26 32.10 0.02
C GLU A 146 9.52 31.31 -0.42
N ASP A 147 9.91 30.28 0.33
CA ASP A 147 11.04 29.39 0.04
C ASP A 147 10.68 27.90 0.17
N ASP A 148 11.64 27.03 -0.16
CA ASP A 148 11.42 25.58 -0.25
C ASP A 148 10.92 25.01 1.09
N ILE A 149 11.57 25.40 2.20
CA ILE A 149 11.23 24.89 3.53
C ILE A 149 9.90 25.45 4.03
N SER A 150 9.62 26.73 3.81
CA SER A 150 8.39 27.39 4.26
C SER A 150 7.17 26.87 3.50
N GLY A 151 7.31 26.59 2.20
CA GLY A 151 6.25 25.98 1.39
C GLY A 151 5.90 24.57 1.85
N VAL A 152 6.91 23.72 2.05
CA VAL A 152 6.71 22.34 2.53
C VAL A 152 6.14 22.34 3.95
N ALA A 153 6.75 23.09 4.87
CA ALA A 153 6.27 23.18 6.25
C ALA A 153 4.86 23.75 6.34
N GLY A 154 4.54 24.76 5.54
CA GLY A 154 3.22 25.37 5.46
C GLY A 154 2.14 24.33 5.12
N TYR A 155 2.41 23.43 4.16
CA TYR A 155 1.52 22.31 3.87
C TYR A 155 1.48 21.29 5.00
N LEU A 156 2.62 20.84 5.54
CA LEU A 156 2.68 19.85 6.62
C LEU A 156 1.88 20.29 7.86
N LEU A 157 1.95 21.57 8.23
CA LEU A 157 1.17 22.15 9.32
C LEU A 157 -0.34 22.07 9.11
N THR A 158 -0.83 21.99 7.86
CA THR A 158 -2.26 21.76 7.60
C THR A 158 -2.69 20.32 7.81
N GLN A 159 -1.75 19.39 7.82
CA GLN A 159 -2.00 17.95 7.97
C GLN A 159 -1.80 17.50 9.42
N PHE A 160 -0.95 18.20 10.17
CA PHE A 160 -0.77 17.96 11.58
C PHE A 160 -1.99 18.40 12.40
N ASN A 161 -2.53 17.47 13.19
CA ASN A 161 -3.83 17.62 13.86
C ASN A 161 -3.69 18.05 15.33
N SER A 162 -2.96 19.13 15.60
CA SER A 162 -2.78 19.64 16.96
C SER A 162 -2.97 21.16 17.06
N ASN A 163 -3.76 21.57 18.06
CA ASN A 163 -3.96 22.98 18.41
C ASN A 163 -2.78 23.55 19.23
N THR A 164 -1.87 22.70 19.73
CA THR A 164 -0.73 23.12 20.56
C THR A 164 0.60 22.80 19.88
N CYS A 165 1.02 21.53 19.91
CA CYS A 165 2.24 21.01 19.32
C CYS A 165 2.05 19.58 18.79
N ASN A 166 2.92 19.17 17.89
CA ASN A 166 2.87 17.87 17.21
C ASN A 166 3.79 16.88 17.93
N LEU A 167 3.19 15.86 18.52
CA LEU A 167 3.91 14.80 19.24
C LEU A 167 4.34 13.70 18.27
N LEU A 168 5.50 13.89 17.65
CA LEU A 168 6.08 12.97 16.66
C LEU A 168 7.31 12.26 17.20
N THR A 169 7.20 11.69 18.40
CA THR A 169 8.27 10.88 19.00
C THR A 169 8.05 9.42 18.69
N TYR A 170 9.14 8.67 18.52
CA TYR A 170 9.07 7.23 18.31
C TYR A 170 8.36 6.55 19.48
N LYS A 171 8.68 6.96 20.72
CA LYS A 171 8.05 6.44 21.93
C LYS A 171 6.53 6.64 21.95
N ALA A 172 6.02 7.77 21.47
CA ALA A 172 4.58 8.01 21.40
C ALA A 172 3.88 7.08 20.40
N ILE A 173 4.50 6.86 19.23
CA ILE A 173 3.98 5.90 18.22
C ILE A 173 3.97 4.48 18.79
N ILE A 174 5.07 4.04 19.40
CA ILE A 174 5.14 2.70 20.03
C ILE A 174 4.08 2.56 21.13
N ALA A 175 3.92 3.56 21.99
CA ALA A 175 2.90 3.52 23.04
C ALA A 175 1.50 3.37 22.46
N SER A 176 1.18 4.06 21.37
CA SER A 176 -0.10 3.92 20.67
C SER A 176 -0.29 2.54 20.05
N MET A 177 0.76 1.92 19.51
CA MET A 177 0.68 0.60 18.87
C MET A 177 0.72 -0.56 19.87
N MET A 178 1.27 -0.33 21.07
CA MET A 178 1.23 -1.28 22.17
C MET A 178 -0.15 -1.41 22.80
N ASP A 179 -1.01 -0.40 22.66
CA ASP A 179 -2.39 -0.49 23.11
C ASP A 179 -3.12 -1.60 22.36
N SER A 180 -3.49 -2.66 23.10
CA SER A 180 -4.21 -3.81 22.58
C SER A 180 -5.70 -3.77 22.88
N THR A 181 -6.21 -2.65 23.40
CA THR A 181 -7.65 -2.46 23.54
C THR A 181 -8.30 -2.48 22.16
N PHE A 182 -9.49 -3.09 22.08
CA PHE A 182 -10.19 -3.20 20.81
C PHE A 182 -10.74 -1.83 20.41
N ASP A 183 -10.36 -1.36 19.23
CA ASP A 183 -10.91 -0.21 18.54
C ASP A 183 -11.07 -0.50 17.03
N ASN A 184 -11.46 0.51 16.25
CA ASN A 184 -11.57 0.40 14.80
C ASN A 184 -10.26 0.74 14.06
N ASN A 185 -9.16 0.97 14.77
CA ASN A 185 -7.87 1.29 14.18
C ASN A 185 -7.17 0.01 13.76
N ILE A 186 -7.01 -0.17 12.45
CA ILE A 186 -6.41 -1.38 11.87
C ILE A 186 -4.88 -1.41 11.95
N MET A 187 -4.24 -0.31 12.33
CA MET A 187 -2.80 -0.15 12.14
C MET A 187 -2.00 -1.15 12.98
N ARG A 188 -2.44 -1.46 14.19
CA ARG A 188 -1.76 -2.47 15.01
C ARG A 188 -1.80 -3.86 14.36
N GLN A 189 -2.91 -4.24 13.74
CA GLN A 189 -3.04 -5.55 13.08
C GLN A 189 -2.27 -5.54 11.74
N TRP A 190 -2.35 -4.44 10.99
CA TRP A 190 -1.61 -4.27 9.75
C TRP A 190 -0.10 -4.36 9.95
N ILE A 191 0.44 -3.65 10.94
CA ILE A 191 1.88 -3.69 11.26
C ILE A 191 2.29 -5.10 11.75
N TYR A 192 1.41 -5.82 12.45
CA TYR A 192 1.69 -7.21 12.81
C TYR A 192 1.88 -8.09 11.56
N GLN A 193 1.02 -7.93 10.55
CA GLN A 193 1.14 -8.68 9.30
C GLN A 193 2.42 -8.33 8.52
N THR A 194 2.80 -7.06 8.47
CA THR A 194 4.07 -6.65 7.83
C THR A 194 5.28 -7.21 8.56
N CYS A 195 5.27 -7.21 9.90
CA CYS A 195 6.30 -7.84 10.73
C CYS A 195 6.34 -9.37 10.64
N ASN A 196 5.23 -10.03 10.33
CA ASN A 196 5.13 -11.49 10.39
C ASN A 196 5.13 -12.19 9.03
N GLU A 197 4.80 -11.50 7.93
CA GLU A 197 4.59 -12.15 6.63
C GLU A 197 5.09 -11.35 5.43
N PHE A 198 4.87 -10.04 5.38
CA PHE A 198 4.97 -9.30 4.11
C PHE A 198 6.18 -8.38 3.97
N GLY A 199 6.69 -7.86 5.10
CA GLY A 199 7.52 -6.67 5.05
C GLY A 199 6.68 -5.49 4.52
N TRP A 200 7.05 -4.93 3.38
CA TRP A 200 6.46 -3.72 2.80
C TRP A 200 6.71 -2.46 3.63
N TYR A 201 7.87 -2.37 4.27
CA TYR A 201 8.30 -1.14 4.92
C TYR A 201 8.69 -0.11 3.86
N GLN A 202 8.02 1.04 3.88
CA GLN A 202 8.11 2.06 2.84
C GLN A 202 9.27 3.02 3.16
N THR A 203 10.48 2.69 2.71
CA THR A 203 11.69 3.33 3.25
C THR A 203 12.30 4.41 2.34
N SER A 204 13.20 5.19 2.92
CA SER A 204 14.02 6.21 2.23
C SER A 204 15.29 5.66 1.58
N GLY A 205 15.42 4.33 1.44
CA GLY A 205 16.64 3.69 0.95
C GLY A 205 17.03 4.05 -0.50
N SER A 206 16.12 4.66 -1.27
CA SER A 206 16.40 5.16 -2.63
C SER A 206 16.54 6.68 -2.68
N ARG A 207 17.42 7.14 -3.58
CA ARG A 207 17.58 8.57 -3.92
C ARG A 207 16.62 9.03 -5.02
N GLN A 208 15.83 8.13 -5.62
CA GLN A 208 14.91 8.46 -6.72
C GLN A 208 13.54 8.98 -6.21
N GLN A 209 13.53 9.66 -5.07
CA GLN A 209 12.34 10.17 -4.39
C GLN A 209 12.65 11.47 -3.61
N PRO A 210 11.66 12.34 -3.34
CA PRO A 210 11.91 13.69 -2.82
C PRO A 210 11.84 13.82 -1.28
N PHE A 211 11.74 12.72 -0.54
CA PHE A 211 11.43 12.71 0.90
C PHE A 211 12.65 12.53 1.80
N GLY A 212 13.88 12.67 1.29
CA GLY A 212 15.09 12.61 2.12
C GLY A 212 15.57 11.19 2.40
N THR A 213 16.29 11.00 3.51
CA THR A 213 17.08 9.80 3.86
C THR A 213 16.85 9.29 5.27
N LYS A 214 16.09 10.01 6.08
CA LYS A 214 15.94 9.76 7.51
C LYS A 214 14.72 8.88 7.80
N PHE A 215 14.53 7.74 7.14
CA PHE A 215 13.59 6.70 7.58
C PHE A 215 14.02 5.36 6.97
N PRO A 216 15.12 4.78 7.46
CA PRO A 216 15.66 3.54 6.94
C PRO A 216 14.79 2.35 7.33
N VAL A 217 15.03 1.20 6.70
CA VAL A 217 14.35 -0.07 7.03
C VAL A 217 14.45 -0.43 8.52
N THR A 218 15.57 -0.04 9.16
CA THR A 218 15.84 -0.28 10.58
C THR A 218 14.79 0.33 11.50
N LEU A 219 14.19 1.48 11.14
CA LEU A 219 13.09 2.08 11.91
C LEU A 219 11.94 1.07 12.10
N TYR A 220 11.56 0.41 11.01
CA TYR A 220 10.40 -0.48 10.98
C TYR A 220 10.70 -1.84 11.60
N THR A 221 11.89 -2.39 11.37
CA THR A 221 12.28 -3.65 12.02
C THR A 221 12.42 -3.50 13.54
N GLN A 222 12.95 -2.36 14.01
CA GLN A 222 12.98 -2.06 15.45
C GLN A 222 11.56 -1.93 16.02
N MET A 223 10.68 -1.24 15.29
CA MET A 223 9.27 -1.10 15.67
C MET A 223 8.56 -2.45 15.83
N CYS A 224 8.86 -3.43 14.99
CA CYS A 224 8.32 -4.79 15.15
C CYS A 224 8.72 -5.44 16.47
N ALA A 225 9.99 -5.36 16.85
CA ALA A 225 10.50 -5.91 18.10
C ALA A 225 9.89 -5.19 19.31
N ASP A 226 9.80 -3.85 19.25
CA ASP A 226 9.31 -3.02 20.34
C ASP A 226 7.80 -3.20 20.60
N ILE A 227 6.99 -3.46 19.56
CA ILE A 227 5.54 -3.63 19.70
C ILE A 227 5.16 -5.08 20.02
N TYR A 228 5.78 -6.07 19.38
CA TYR A 228 5.33 -7.47 19.42
C TYR A 228 6.31 -8.44 20.08
N GLY A 229 7.45 -7.93 20.58
CA GLY A 229 8.42 -8.65 21.38
C GLY A 229 9.63 -9.17 20.61
N GLU A 230 10.60 -9.67 21.39
CA GLU A 230 11.97 -10.00 20.93
C GLU A 230 12.05 -11.08 19.84
N ARG A 231 10.97 -11.83 19.59
CA ARG A 231 10.94 -12.82 18.49
C ARG A 231 11.04 -12.18 17.10
N PHE A 232 10.66 -10.92 16.98
CA PHE A 232 10.67 -10.18 15.70
C PHE A 232 12.05 -9.62 15.40
N THR A 233 13.04 -10.50 15.31
CA THR A 233 14.39 -10.13 14.85
C THR A 233 14.38 -9.88 13.34
N ASN A 234 15.45 -9.25 12.83
CA ASN A 234 15.64 -9.10 11.39
C ASN A 234 15.61 -10.46 10.69
N GLU A 235 16.32 -11.46 11.22
CA GLU A 235 16.38 -12.80 10.65
C GLU A 235 14.99 -13.43 10.55
N PHE A 236 14.17 -13.30 11.61
CA PHE A 236 12.78 -13.75 11.60
C PHE A 236 11.99 -13.06 10.49
N ILE A 237 11.97 -11.73 10.45
CA ILE A 237 11.21 -10.96 9.47
C ILE A 237 11.60 -11.34 8.03
N TYR A 238 12.91 -11.37 7.73
CA TYR A 238 13.39 -11.74 6.39
C TYR A 238 13.03 -13.19 6.02
N SER A 239 13.13 -14.13 6.96
CA SER A 239 12.74 -15.53 6.72
C SER A 239 11.24 -15.68 6.42
N GLN A 240 10.40 -14.94 7.12
CA GLN A 240 8.96 -14.94 6.91
C GLN A 240 8.59 -14.36 5.54
N VAL A 241 9.19 -13.24 5.15
CA VAL A 241 9.00 -12.64 3.82
C VAL A 241 9.42 -13.59 2.70
N GLN A 242 10.54 -14.29 2.88
CA GLN A 242 10.96 -15.32 1.92
C GLN A 242 9.96 -16.47 1.85
N ALA A 243 9.47 -16.97 3.00
CA ALA A 243 8.48 -18.03 3.07
C ALA A 243 7.16 -17.64 2.36
N THR A 244 6.69 -16.40 2.56
CA THR A 244 5.51 -15.86 1.86
C THR A 244 5.69 -15.89 0.34
N ASN A 245 6.83 -15.40 -0.17
CA ASN A 245 7.10 -15.41 -1.61
C ASN A 245 7.21 -16.82 -2.18
N VAL A 246 7.82 -17.77 -1.46
CA VAL A 246 7.90 -19.18 -1.87
C VAL A 246 6.50 -19.80 -1.92
N LEU A 247 5.68 -19.57 -0.89
CA LEU A 247 4.35 -20.14 -0.80
C LEU A 247 3.42 -19.62 -1.90
N PHE A 248 3.46 -18.33 -2.19
CA PHE A 248 2.51 -17.68 -3.10
C PHE A 248 3.04 -17.43 -4.52
N GLY A 249 4.35 -17.49 -4.73
CA GLY A 249 4.99 -17.31 -6.05
C GLY A 249 5.36 -15.87 -6.40
N GLY A 250 5.23 -14.92 -5.47
CA GLY A 250 5.58 -13.51 -5.69
C GLY A 250 4.85 -12.91 -6.91
N LEU A 251 5.61 -12.36 -7.87
CA LEU A 251 5.07 -11.80 -9.12
C LEU A 251 4.65 -12.85 -10.16
N GLU A 252 4.90 -14.13 -9.89
CA GLU A 252 4.48 -15.26 -10.73
C GLU A 252 3.58 -16.21 -9.92
N PRO A 253 2.37 -15.75 -9.50
CA PRO A 253 1.50 -16.54 -8.64
C PRO A 253 0.95 -17.81 -9.32
N ASN A 254 1.09 -17.94 -10.65
CA ASN A 254 0.61 -19.08 -11.46
C ASN A 254 -0.87 -19.38 -11.21
N VAL A 255 -1.71 -18.35 -11.38
CA VAL A 255 -3.16 -18.43 -11.20
C VAL A 255 -3.90 -18.23 -12.51
N GLU A 256 -5.00 -18.95 -12.67
CA GLU A 256 -5.90 -18.81 -13.82
C GLU A 256 -7.14 -18.00 -13.44
N ASN A 257 -7.76 -17.37 -14.45
CA ASN A 257 -9.00 -16.61 -14.32
C ASN A 257 -8.92 -15.48 -13.28
N VAL A 258 -7.78 -14.78 -13.21
CA VAL A 258 -7.60 -13.59 -12.38
C VAL A 258 -7.35 -12.38 -13.26
N TYR A 259 -8.16 -11.36 -13.10
CA TYR A 259 -7.96 -10.07 -13.75
C TYR A 259 -7.19 -9.14 -12.81
N PHE A 260 -5.95 -8.82 -13.19
CA PHE A 260 -5.09 -7.90 -12.45
C PHE A 260 -5.20 -6.49 -13.03
N THR A 261 -5.33 -5.50 -12.16
CA THR A 261 -5.34 -4.09 -12.53
C THR A 261 -4.47 -3.27 -11.58
N HIS A 262 -3.87 -2.19 -12.06
CA HIS A 262 -3.17 -1.22 -11.22
C HIS A 262 -3.42 0.21 -11.71
N GLY A 263 -3.50 1.17 -10.80
CA GLY A 263 -3.38 2.58 -11.16
C GLY A 263 -1.95 2.90 -11.60
N GLN A 264 -1.78 3.77 -12.61
CA GLN A 264 -0.45 4.25 -13.02
C GLN A 264 0.24 5.04 -11.91
N LEU A 265 -0.52 5.79 -11.13
CA LEU A 265 -0.01 6.63 -10.03
C LEU A 265 0.12 5.86 -8.71
N ASP A 266 -0.40 4.63 -8.65
CA ASP A 266 -0.46 3.85 -7.41
C ASP A 266 0.94 3.41 -6.96
N PRO A 267 1.43 3.87 -5.79
CA PRO A 267 2.73 3.45 -5.27
C PRO A 267 2.81 1.94 -4.96
N TRP A 268 1.70 1.30 -4.62
CA TRP A 268 1.66 -0.15 -4.33
C TRP A 268 1.89 -1.02 -5.58
N ARG A 269 1.71 -0.46 -6.78
CA ARG A 269 1.85 -1.21 -8.03
C ARG A 269 3.23 -1.86 -8.18
N ALA A 270 4.26 -1.28 -7.58
CA ALA A 270 5.61 -1.84 -7.58
C ALA A 270 5.71 -3.26 -7.02
N MET A 271 4.83 -3.65 -6.08
CA MET A 271 4.79 -5.03 -5.56
C MET A 271 3.82 -5.93 -6.32
N GLY A 272 3.16 -5.44 -7.38
CA GLY A 272 2.20 -6.18 -8.19
C GLY A 272 2.72 -6.51 -9.59
N ILE A 273 1.90 -7.24 -10.35
CA ILE A 273 2.23 -7.64 -11.72
C ILE A 273 2.16 -6.40 -12.63
N GLN A 274 3.30 -5.98 -13.16
CA GLN A 274 3.41 -4.81 -14.05
C GLN A 274 3.38 -5.17 -15.54
N ASN A 275 3.50 -6.46 -15.91
CA ASN A 275 3.49 -6.88 -17.30
C ASN A 275 2.11 -6.62 -17.92
N GLU A 276 2.03 -5.73 -18.90
CA GLU A 276 0.77 -5.31 -19.53
C GLU A 276 0.04 -6.44 -20.30
N THR A 277 0.72 -7.55 -20.57
CA THR A 277 0.08 -8.76 -21.12
C THR A 277 -0.74 -9.51 -20.06
N GLN A 278 -0.44 -9.32 -18.77
CA GLN A 278 -1.06 -10.01 -17.64
C GLN A 278 -1.89 -9.08 -16.75
N ALA A 279 -1.58 -7.78 -16.72
CA ALA A 279 -2.28 -6.78 -15.93
C ALA A 279 -2.67 -5.56 -16.77
N THR A 280 -3.78 -4.92 -16.42
CA THR A 280 -4.18 -3.64 -17.03
C THR A 280 -3.68 -2.49 -16.16
N ILE A 281 -2.88 -1.59 -16.71
CA ILE A 281 -2.44 -0.36 -16.04
C ILE A 281 -3.36 0.79 -16.45
N LEU A 282 -3.95 1.47 -15.46
CA LEU A 282 -4.93 2.53 -15.65
C LEU A 282 -4.25 3.90 -15.59
N PRO A 283 -4.13 4.64 -16.71
CA PRO A 283 -3.42 5.91 -16.75
C PRO A 283 -4.00 6.94 -15.79
N LEU A 284 -3.15 7.65 -15.07
CA LEU A 284 -3.50 8.72 -14.12
C LEU A 284 -4.44 8.33 -12.97
N TYR A 285 -4.77 7.05 -12.81
CA TYR A 285 -5.50 6.57 -11.64
C TYR A 285 -4.56 6.15 -10.53
N ALA A 286 -5.04 6.34 -9.30
CA ALA A 286 -4.37 5.91 -8.08
C ALA A 286 -4.87 4.53 -7.63
N HIS A 287 -4.75 4.26 -6.34
CA HIS A 287 -5.00 2.94 -5.75
C HIS A 287 -6.49 2.55 -5.80
N CYS A 288 -6.77 1.36 -6.36
CA CYS A 288 -8.10 0.72 -6.36
C CYS A 288 -9.26 1.55 -6.95
N LYS A 289 -8.99 2.48 -7.88
CA LYS A 289 -10.02 3.41 -8.41
C LYS A 289 -11.02 2.78 -9.38
N ASP A 290 -10.80 1.54 -9.77
CA ASP A 290 -11.56 0.82 -10.77
C ASP A 290 -12.78 0.07 -10.23
N PHE A 291 -12.97 -0.01 -8.91
CA PHE A 291 -14.16 -0.66 -8.33
C PHE A 291 -15.46 0.13 -8.39
N GLY A 292 -15.42 1.42 -8.73
CA GLY A 292 -16.63 2.18 -8.94
C GLY A 292 -17.45 1.61 -10.11
N SER A 293 -18.78 1.69 -10.03
CA SER A 293 -19.65 1.37 -11.17
C SER A 293 -19.22 2.13 -12.43
N ILE A 294 -19.49 1.56 -13.61
CA ILE A 294 -19.27 2.27 -14.88
C ILE A 294 -20.08 3.58 -14.85
N SER A 295 -19.44 4.68 -15.19
CA SER A 295 -20.07 6.00 -15.19
C SER A 295 -19.55 6.88 -16.33
N ASP A 296 -20.27 7.96 -16.63
CA ASP A 296 -19.86 8.93 -17.66
C ASP A 296 -18.65 9.77 -17.25
N ARG A 297 -18.17 9.62 -16.01
CA ARG A 297 -16.92 10.22 -15.52
C ARG A 297 -15.70 9.32 -15.73
N ASP A 298 -15.90 8.07 -16.12
CA ASP A 298 -14.79 7.18 -16.43
C ASP A 298 -14.09 7.65 -17.71
N SER A 299 -12.76 7.68 -17.68
CA SER A 299 -11.96 7.75 -18.91
C SER A 299 -12.26 6.55 -19.83
N ASN A 300 -11.87 6.67 -21.09
CA ASN A 300 -12.03 5.58 -22.06
C ASN A 300 -11.30 4.31 -21.59
N GLU A 301 -10.11 4.45 -21.01
CA GLU A 301 -9.28 3.38 -20.49
C GLU A 301 -9.91 2.71 -19.26
N MET A 302 -10.45 3.51 -18.33
CA MET A 302 -11.16 3.00 -17.16
C MET A 302 -12.42 2.22 -17.55
N ARG A 303 -13.22 2.78 -18.46
CA ARG A 303 -14.42 2.12 -18.99
C ARG A 303 -14.05 0.81 -19.69
N ALA A 304 -13.04 0.82 -20.57
CA ALA A 304 -12.56 -0.36 -21.27
C ALA A 304 -12.07 -1.45 -20.30
N SER A 305 -11.39 -1.08 -19.21
CA SER A 305 -10.97 -2.04 -18.17
C SER A 305 -12.15 -2.71 -17.46
N LYS A 306 -13.17 -1.93 -17.07
CA LYS A 306 -14.38 -2.46 -16.44
C LYS A 306 -15.19 -3.35 -17.40
N GLU A 307 -15.28 -2.96 -18.67
CA GLU A 307 -15.94 -3.76 -19.71
C GLU A 307 -15.17 -5.06 -20.00
N LYS A 308 -13.82 -5.01 -20.03
CA LYS A 308 -12.95 -6.19 -20.13
C LYS A 308 -13.21 -7.17 -18.99
N PHE A 309 -13.31 -6.69 -17.74
CA PHE A 309 -13.67 -7.56 -16.62
C PHE A 309 -15.05 -8.22 -16.82
N ALA A 310 -16.06 -7.46 -17.24
CA ALA A 310 -17.38 -8.02 -17.52
C ALA A 310 -17.34 -9.09 -18.63
N GLN A 311 -16.50 -8.91 -19.65
CA GLN A 311 -16.29 -9.92 -20.71
C GLN A 311 -15.59 -11.16 -20.17
N LEU A 312 -14.53 -11.00 -19.38
CA LEU A 312 -13.80 -12.10 -18.74
C LEU A 312 -14.72 -12.92 -17.83
N VAL A 313 -15.56 -12.26 -17.02
CA VAL A 313 -16.55 -12.97 -16.19
C VAL A 313 -17.49 -13.81 -17.04
N ARG A 314 -18.02 -13.28 -18.16
CA ARG A 314 -18.86 -14.07 -19.08
C ARG A 314 -18.12 -15.27 -19.66
N GLN A 315 -16.84 -15.12 -20.00
CA GLN A 315 -16.02 -16.23 -20.50
C GLN A 315 -15.82 -17.31 -19.42
N TRP A 316 -15.44 -16.92 -18.20
CA TRP A 316 -15.16 -17.86 -17.11
C TRP A 316 -16.39 -18.65 -16.68
N ILE A 317 -17.57 -18.01 -16.62
CA ILE A 317 -18.80 -18.72 -16.26
C ILE A 317 -19.33 -19.63 -17.38
N SER A 318 -18.96 -19.38 -18.63
CA SER A 318 -19.34 -20.21 -19.78
C SER A 318 -18.37 -21.35 -20.05
N ALA A 319 -17.06 -21.19 -19.78
CA ALA A 319 -16.05 -22.21 -20.05
C ALA A 319 -16.18 -23.46 -19.15
N ASP A 320 -16.71 -23.29 -17.93
CA ASP A 320 -16.86 -24.41 -16.99
C ASP A 320 -18.04 -25.35 -17.28
N SER A 321 -18.97 -24.98 -18.18
CA SER A 321 -20.15 -25.85 -18.45
C SER A 321 -19.78 -27.19 -19.09
N ASP A 322 -18.58 -27.30 -19.68
CA ASP A 322 -18.08 -28.53 -20.29
C ASP A 322 -17.26 -29.40 -19.31
N VAL A 323 -16.78 -28.85 -18.19
CA VAL A 323 -15.92 -29.54 -17.19
C VAL A 323 -16.71 -30.03 -15.96
N ASP A 324 -17.92 -29.50 -15.74
CA ASP A 324 -18.77 -29.77 -14.57
C ASP A 324 -19.22 -31.24 -14.41
N SER A 325 -19.05 -32.09 -15.43
CA SER A 325 -19.34 -33.54 -15.34
C SER A 325 -18.26 -34.34 -14.60
N VAL A 326 -17.00 -33.88 -14.59
CA VAL A 326 -15.85 -34.62 -14.04
C VAL A 326 -15.46 -34.11 -12.65
N ALA A 327 -15.54 -32.80 -12.42
CA ALA A 327 -15.15 -32.18 -11.14
C ALA A 327 -16.13 -32.51 -9.99
N ASN A 328 -17.43 -32.64 -10.29
CA ASN A 328 -18.46 -33.00 -9.30
C ASN A 328 -18.21 -34.36 -8.61
N ASN A 329 -17.53 -35.30 -9.28
CA ASN A 329 -17.17 -36.60 -8.69
C ASN A 329 -15.96 -36.51 -7.75
N LYS A 330 -14.99 -35.62 -8.01
CA LYS A 330 -13.82 -35.43 -7.15
C LYS A 330 -14.11 -34.62 -5.89
N ALA A 331 -14.93 -33.57 -6.00
CA ALA A 331 -15.33 -32.75 -4.84
C ALA A 331 -16.16 -33.56 -3.82
N LYS A 332 -17.07 -34.42 -4.28
CA LYS A 332 -17.80 -35.38 -3.43
C LYS A 332 -16.86 -36.37 -2.72
N SER A 333 -15.81 -36.83 -3.40
CA SER A 333 -14.81 -37.73 -2.80
C SER A 333 -13.96 -37.06 -1.72
N PHE A 334 -13.66 -35.76 -1.86
CA PHE A 334 -12.85 -35.01 -0.89
C PHE A 334 -13.66 -34.68 0.38
N LEU A 335 -14.91 -34.23 0.23
CA LEU A 335 -15.79 -33.93 1.36
C LEU A 335 -16.15 -35.19 2.18
N ASN A 336 -16.23 -36.37 1.55
CA ASN A 336 -16.42 -37.63 2.27
C ASN A 336 -15.17 -38.09 3.05
N LYS A 337 -13.97 -37.63 2.68
CA LYS A 337 -12.73 -37.92 3.43
C LYS A 337 -12.54 -37.02 4.65
N LEU A 338 -13.21 -35.88 4.72
CA LEU A 338 -13.19 -34.97 5.87
C LEU A 338 -14.24 -35.32 6.94
N ARG A 339 -15.10 -36.31 6.68
CA ARG A 339 -16.19 -36.77 7.56
C ARG A 339 -15.92 -38.10 8.29
N ASN A 340 -14.73 -38.70 8.09
CA ASN A 340 -14.25 -39.90 8.80
C ASN A 340 -12.91 -39.59 9.48
#